data_AF-A0A7C7QWX8-F1
#
_entry.id   AF-A0A7C7QWX8-F1
#
_cell.length_a   1.000
_cell.length_b   1.000
_cell.length_c   1.000
_cell.angle_alpha   90.00
_cell.angle_beta   90.00
_cell.angle_gamma   90.00
#
_symmetry.space_group_name_H-M   'P 1'
#
loop_
_entity.id
_entity.type
_entity.pdbx_description
1 polymer ?
#
loop_
_entity_poly.entity_id
_entity_poly.type
_entity_poly.pdbx_seq_one_letter_code
_entity_poly.pdbx_strand_id
1 'polypeptide(L)' 'MKRVLVTGGGTGIGRAIAHCFAGAGHGVTIAGRRLAPLEETARGHDITVC' A
#
# COMPACT_ATOMS: atom_id res chain seq x y z
N MET A 1 4.39 12.27 -11.10
CA MET A 1 4.53 11.30 -9.99
C MET A 1 4.02 11.95 -8.69
N LYS A 2 3.29 11.22 -7.85
CA LYS A 2 2.79 11.70 -6.54
C LYS A 2 3.19 10.71 -5.46
N ARG A 3 3.28 11.17 -4.20
CA ARG A 3 3.44 10.31 -3.03
C ARG A 3 2.09 10.13 -2.35
N VAL A 4 1.72 8.89 -2.06
CA VAL A 4 0.41 8.53 -1.49
C VAL A 4 0.63 7.76 -0.18
N LEU A 5 0.01 8.24 0.90
CA LEU A 5 -0.06 7.51 2.16
C LEU A 5 -1.45 6.88 2.31
N VAL A 6 -1.50 5.56 2.47
CA VAL A 6 -2.74 4.83 2.74
C VAL A 6 -2.71 4.27 4.16
N THR A 7 -3.53 4.83 5.03
CA THR A 7 -3.77 4.27 6.36
C THR A 7 -4.75 3.10 6.26
N GLY A 8 -4.50 2.01 6.99
CA GLY A 8 -5.29 0.78 6.87
C GLY A 8 -5.05 0.00 5.57
N GLY A 9 -3.87 0.14 4.95
CA GLY A 9 -3.55 -0.47 3.65
C GLY A 9 -3.37 -2.00 3.64
N GLY A 10 -3.49 -2.68 4.78
CA GLY A 10 -3.20 -4.11 4.88
C GLY A 10 -4.25 -5.04 4.28
N THR A 11 -5.50 -4.60 4.13
CA THR A 11 -6.61 -5.46 3.64
C THR A 11 -7.71 -4.61 2.98
N GLY A 12 -8.64 -5.28 2.27
CA GLY A 12 -9.88 -4.66 1.79
C GLY A 12 -9.67 -3.42 0.92
N ILE A 13 -10.40 -2.35 1.20
CA ILE A 13 -10.38 -1.10 0.41
C ILE A 13 -8.99 -0.45 0.43
N GLY A 14 -8.32 -0.42 1.60
CA GLY A 14 -6.98 0.17 1.70
C GLY A 14 -5.97 -0.54 0.80
N ARG A 15 -6.03 -1.88 0.72
CA ARG A 15 -5.21 -2.68 -0.20
C ARG A 15 -5.51 -2.33 -1.66
N ALA A 16 -6.79 -2.28 -2.04
CA ALA A 16 -7.21 -1.96 -3.40
C ALA A 16 -6.73 -0.56 -3.83
N ILE A 17 -6.84 0.43 -2.94
CA ILE A 17 -6.34 1.80 -3.17
C ILE A 17 -4.82 1.80 -3.38
N ALA A 18 -4.07 1.09 -2.51
CA ALA A 18 -2.62 1.02 -2.61
C ALA A 18 -2.16 0.41 -3.95
N HIS A 19 -2.76 -0.71 -4.37
CA HIS A 19 -2.46 -1.32 -5.66
C HIS A 19 -2.83 -0.44 -6.85
N CYS A 20 -3.97 0.25 -6.79
CA CYS A 20 -4.40 1.16 -7.86
C CYS A 20 -3.38 2.28 -8.08
N PHE A 21 -2.94 2.94 -7.01
CA PHE A 21 -1.93 4.01 -7.11
C PHE A 21 -0.55 3.47 -7.53
N ALA A 22 -0.14 2.30 -7.03
CA ALA A 22 1.11 1.67 -7.43
C ALA A 22 1.10 1.31 -8.93
N GLY A 23 0.01 0.72 -9.43
CA GLY A 23 -0.18 0.40 -10.85
C GLY A 23 -0.25 1.63 -11.75
N ALA A 24 -0.64 2.78 -11.21
CA ALA A 24 -0.62 4.07 -11.89
C ALA A 24 0.76 4.79 -11.82
N GLY A 25 1.80 4.16 -11.25
CA GLY A 25 3.16 4.70 -11.20
C GLY A 25 3.39 5.78 -10.13
N HIS A 26 2.58 5.79 -9.07
CA HIS A 26 2.80 6.64 -7.91
C HIS A 26 3.65 5.93 -6.85
N GLY A 27 4.39 6.70 -6.05
CA GLY A 27 5.07 6.17 -4.87
C GLY A 27 4.08 5.99 -3.73
N VAL A 28 3.88 4.77 -3.27
CA VAL A 28 2.86 4.42 -2.27
C VAL A 28 3.51 3.96 -0.97
N THR A 29 3.04 4.51 0.15
CA THR A 29 3.34 4.03 1.49
C THR A 29 2.04 3.58 2.15
N ILE A 30 2.03 2.37 2.71
CA ILE A 30 0.90 1.87 3.49
C ILE A 30 1.28 1.83 4.98
N ALA A 31 0.33 2.19 5.83
CA ALA A 31 0.50 2.17 7.28
C ALA A 31 -0.62 1.39 7.96
N GLY A 32 -0.29 0.64 9.01
CA GLY A 32 -1.29 -0.12 9.75
C GLY A 32 -0.74 -0.77 11.02
N ARG A 33 -1.63 -1.34 11.84
CA ARG A 33 -1.26 -1.91 13.14
C ARG A 33 -0.54 -3.25 13.08
N ARG A 34 -0.71 -4.00 11.98
CA ARG A 34 -0.22 -5.37 11.83
C ARG A 34 0.67 -5.43 10.61
N LEU A 35 1.90 -5.88 10.81
CA LEU A 35 2.92 -5.91 9.76
C LEU A 35 2.59 -6.94 8.66
N ALA A 36 2.23 -8.17 9.05
CA ALA A 36 2.02 -9.26 8.07
C ALA A 36 0.99 -8.93 6.95
N PRO A 37 -0.19 -8.35 7.22
CA PRO A 37 -1.09 -7.92 6.15
C PRO A 37 -0.55 -6.78 5.27
N LEU A 38 0.28 -5.89 5.83
CA LEU A 38 0.92 -4.82 5.04
C LEU A 38 1.98 -5.40 4.10
N GLU A 39 2.82 -6.30 4.60
CA GLU A 39 3.80 -7.02 3.78
C GLU A 39 3.11 -7.84 2.68
N GLU A 40 1.98 -8.48 2.98
CA GLU A 40 1.17 -9.17 1.98
C GLU A 40 0.66 -8.20 0.90
N THR A 41 0.13 -7.03 1.27
CA THR A 41 -0.26 -5.99 0.30
C THR A 41 0.95 -5.51 -0.53
N ALA A 42 2.15 -5.41 0.06
CA ALA A 42 3.31 -4.91 -0.66
C ALA A 42 3.93 -5.93 -1.62
N ARG A 43 3.70 -7.25 -1.44
CA ARG A 43 4.30 -8.27 -2.29
C ARG A 43 3.95 -8.08 -3.77
N GLY A 44 4.98 -8.02 -4.61
CA GLY A 44 4.82 -7.87 -6.06
C GLY A 44 4.51 -6.44 -6.51
N HIS A 45 4.49 -5.46 -5.59
CA HIS A 45 4.30 -4.05 -5.90
C HIS A 45 5.44 -3.21 -5.28
N ASP A 46 5.78 -2.10 -5.92
CA ASP A 46 6.69 -1.11 -5.33
C ASP A 46 5.92 -0.25 -4.30
N ILE A 47 5.68 -0.84 -3.11
CA ILE A 47 4.94 -0.24 -2.01
C ILE A 47 5.81 -0.29 -0.74
N THR A 48 6.01 0.87 -0.11
CA THR A 48 6.69 0.95 1.19
C THR A 48 5.73 0.63 2.32
N VAL A 49 6.19 -0.15 3.31
CA VAL A 49 5.44 -0.47 4.53
C VAL A 49 5.96 0.36 5.70
N CYS A 50 5.05 0.94 6.48
CA CYS A 50 5.32 1.69 7.72
C CYS A 50 4.48 1.14 8.88
#